data_AF-A0A317W998-F1
#
_entry.id   AF-A0A317W998-F1
#
_cell.length_a   1.000
_cell.length_b   1.000
_cell.length_c   1.000
_cell.angle_alpha   90.00
_cell.angle_beta   90.00
_cell.angle_gamma   90.00
#
_symmetry.space_group_name_H-M   'P 1'
#
loop_
_entity.id
_entity.type
_entity.pdbx_description
1 polymer ?
#
loop_
_entity_poly.entity_id
_entity_poly.type
_entity_poly.pdbx_seq_one_letter_code
_entity_poly.pdbx_strand_id
1 'polypeptide(L)'
;MSSSGRDKQPARAQLTLQKMDEIAKTLVGKPAPPMPTVLPDLISIDGHRFPINRDGVPKDITDKLEEVFDEGGTYEQIPAEVLEYELKGDQCLCDEEEEEEEEEEGVGAVVGM
;
A
#
# COMPACT_ATOMS: atom_id res chain seq x y z
N MET A 1 8.50 -19.75 37.94
CA MET A 1 9.45 -19.83 36.81
C MET A 1 9.36 -18.53 36.06
N SER A 2 10.44 -17.75 36.09
CA SER A 2 10.56 -16.44 35.45
C SER A 2 11.15 -16.62 34.05
N SER A 3 10.50 -16.04 33.04
CA SER A 3 10.99 -15.65 31.70
C SER A 3 9.75 -15.60 30.78
N SER A 4 9.54 -14.65 29.87
CA SER A 4 10.49 -13.77 29.21
C SER A 4 9.73 -12.64 28.50
N GLY A 5 10.31 -11.44 28.52
CA GLY A 5 10.31 -10.46 27.42
C GLY A 5 8.98 -10.00 26.83
N ARG A 6 8.34 -8.99 27.44
CA ARG A 6 7.54 -8.03 26.66
C ARG A 6 8.52 -7.06 26.01
N ASP A 7 8.75 -7.20 24.71
CA ASP A 7 9.38 -6.18 23.88
C ASP A 7 8.60 -4.87 24.07
N LYS A 8 9.18 -3.95 24.84
CA LYS A 8 8.65 -2.59 24.96
C LYS A 8 8.94 -1.90 23.63
N GLN A 9 7.96 -1.83 22.74
CA GLN A 9 7.98 -0.83 21.67
C GLN A 9 8.30 0.54 22.30
N PRO A 10 9.21 1.33 21.72
CA PRO A 10 9.49 2.66 22.23
C PRO A 10 8.21 3.49 22.13
N ALA A 11 7.79 4.07 23.26
CA ALA A 11 6.66 5.00 23.27
C ALA A 11 6.93 6.11 22.25
N ARG A 12 6.04 6.25 21.27
CA ARG A 12 6.09 7.30 20.25
C ARG A 12 6.21 8.64 20.97
N ALA A 13 7.36 9.31 20.86
CA ALA A 13 7.59 10.59 21.52
C ALA A 13 6.56 11.60 20.99
N GLN A 14 5.64 12.05 21.83
CA GLN A 14 4.71 13.11 21.45
C GLN A 14 5.47 14.43 21.42
N LEU A 15 5.65 14.97 20.21
CA LEU A 15 6.18 16.31 20.04
C LEU A 15 5.13 17.32 20.50
N THR A 16 5.54 18.32 21.27
CA THR A 16 4.65 19.41 21.67
C THR A 16 4.39 20.33 20.47
N LEU A 17 3.25 21.03 20.49
CA LEU A 17 2.90 22.02 19.46
C LEU A 17 3.97 23.11 19.29
N GLN A 18 4.63 23.51 20.39
CA GLN A 18 5.77 24.44 20.36
C GLN A 18 6.97 23.86 19.59
N LYS A 19 7.29 22.58 19.82
CA LYS A 19 8.39 21.91 19.13
C LYS A 19 8.11 21.77 17.63
N MET A 20 6.85 21.51 17.26
CA MET A 20 6.42 21.44 15.86
C MET A 20 6.57 22.79 15.15
N ASP A 21 6.19 23.89 15.81
CA ASP A 21 6.34 25.25 15.27
C ASP A 21 7.81 25.65 15.09
N GLU A 22 8.69 25.31 16.04
CA GLU A 22 10.14 25.50 15.89
C GLU A 22 10.69 24.74 14.67
N ILE A 23 10.29 23.48 14.49
CA ILE A 23 10.70 22.67 13.33
C ILE A 23 10.20 23.31 12.03
N ALA A 24 8.92 23.69 11.97
CA ALA A 24 8.31 24.30 10.78
C ALA A 24 9.05 25.58 10.37
N LYS A 25 9.36 26.46 11.32
CA LYS A 25 10.16 27.69 11.08
C LYS A 25 11.52 27.39 10.46
N THR A 26 12.15 26.27 10.83
CA THR A 26 13.45 25.88 10.23
C THR A 26 13.34 25.33 8.81
N LEU A 27 12.14 24.96 8.34
CA LEU A 27 11.91 24.38 7.01
C LEU A 27 11.47 25.42 5.99
N VAL A 28 10.91 26.55 6.42
CA VAL A 28 10.48 27.63 5.52
C VAL A 28 11.65 28.14 4.69
N GLY A 29 11.48 28.19 3.38
CA GLY A 29 12.46 28.73 2.43
C GLY A 29 13.65 27.81 2.13
N LYS A 30 13.72 26.62 2.73
CA LYS A 30 14.67 25.59 2.31
C LYS A 30 14.11 24.85 1.08
N PRO A 31 14.96 24.53 0.08
CA PRO A 31 14.52 23.66 -1.00
C PRO A 31 14.12 22.31 -0.40
N ALA A 32 13.05 21.73 -0.95
CA ALA A 32 12.71 20.34 -0.63
C ALA A 32 13.91 19.45 -0.98
N PRO A 33 14.18 18.40 -0.19
CA PRO A 33 15.11 17.37 -0.59
C PRO A 33 14.74 16.82 -1.98
N PRO A 34 15.73 16.41 -2.79
CA PRO A 34 15.44 15.77 -4.06
C PRO A 34 14.58 14.52 -3.80
N MET A 35 13.50 14.39 -4.57
CA MET A 35 12.67 13.19 -4.52
C MET A 35 13.49 12.02 -5.08
N PRO A 36 13.59 10.89 -4.36
CA PRO A 36 14.23 9.71 -4.91
C PRO A 36 13.45 9.27 -6.15
N THR A 37 14.14 9.09 -7.28
CA THR A 37 13.53 8.52 -8.49
C THR A 37 13.46 7.01 -8.32
N VAL A 38 12.26 6.52 -8.02
CA VAL A 38 11.96 5.08 -7.98
C VAL A 38 11.18 4.75 -9.26
N LEU A 39 11.58 3.67 -9.93
CA LEU A 39 10.85 3.18 -11.09
C LEU A 39 9.48 2.64 -10.64
N PRO A 40 8.42 2.80 -11.45
CA PRO A 40 7.14 2.18 -11.16
C PRO A 40 7.30 0.66 -11.15
N ASP A 41 6.58 0.02 -10.23
CA ASP A 41 6.61 -1.43 -10.01
C ASP A 41 5.30 -2.11 -10.42
N LEU A 42 4.29 -1.32 -10.82
CA LEU A 42 2.97 -1.76 -11.26
C LEU A 42 2.46 -0.92 -12.43
N ILE A 43 1.77 -1.58 -13.37
CA ILE A 43 0.90 -0.93 -14.38
C ILE A 43 -0.54 -1.38 -14.12
N SER A 44 -1.49 -0.47 -14.31
CA SER A 44 -2.91 -0.81 -14.29
C SER A 44 -3.58 -0.52 -15.64
N ILE A 45 -4.26 -1.53 -16.17
CA ILE A 45 -5.00 -1.49 -17.43
C ILE A 45 -6.40 -2.01 -17.13
N ASP A 46 -7.43 -1.20 -17.36
CA ASP A 46 -8.84 -1.51 -17.05
C ASP A 46 -9.09 -2.03 -15.62
N GLY A 47 -8.34 -1.52 -14.63
CA GLY A 47 -8.46 -1.95 -13.24
C GLY A 47 -7.77 -3.27 -12.90
N HIS A 48 -7.22 -3.97 -13.90
CA HIS A 48 -6.29 -5.08 -13.69
C HIS A 48 -4.90 -4.52 -13.38
N ARG A 49 -4.15 -5.20 -12.51
CA ARG A 49 -2.83 -4.76 -12.07
C ARG A 49 -1.77 -5.79 -12.44
N PHE A 50 -0.67 -5.31 -13.01
CA PHE A 50 0.43 -6.14 -13.46
C PHE A 50 1.74 -5.65 -12.85
N PRO A 51 2.61 -6.54 -12.35
CA PRO A 51 3.94 -6.20 -11.89
C PRO A 51 4.85 -5.86 -13.06
N ILE A 52 5.59 -4.77 -12.91
CA ILE A 52 6.67 -4.35 -13.82
C ILE A 52 7.93 -4.08 -13.01
N ASN A 53 9.11 -4.22 -13.60
CA ASN A 53 10.38 -3.94 -12.91
C ASN A 53 10.57 -4.68 -11.56
N ARG A 54 9.92 -5.83 -11.37
CA ARG A 54 10.03 -6.69 -10.19
C ARG A 54 10.80 -7.97 -10.49
N ASP A 55 11.44 -8.52 -9.47
CA ASP A 55 12.08 -9.83 -9.57
C ASP A 55 11.07 -10.91 -9.97
N GLY A 56 11.41 -11.69 -11.00
CA GLY A 56 10.53 -12.74 -11.53
C GLY A 56 9.62 -12.30 -12.69
N VAL A 57 9.58 -11.00 -13.03
CA VAL A 57 8.90 -10.51 -14.25
C VAL A 57 9.94 -10.35 -15.37
N PRO A 58 9.84 -11.10 -16.47
CA PRO A 58 10.72 -10.91 -17.62
C PRO A 58 10.56 -9.51 -18.21
N LYS A 59 11.67 -8.93 -18.71
CA LYS A 59 11.64 -7.61 -19.32
C LYS A 59 10.66 -7.54 -20.51
N ASP A 60 10.62 -8.58 -21.33
CA ASP A 60 9.69 -8.63 -22.48
C ASP A 60 8.21 -8.53 -22.05
N ILE A 61 7.86 -8.97 -20.83
CA ILE A 61 6.51 -8.82 -20.29
C ILE A 61 6.27 -7.37 -19.87
N THR A 62 7.27 -6.72 -19.26
CA THR A 62 7.21 -5.30 -18.92
C THR A 62 7.08 -4.43 -20.17
N ASP A 63 7.92 -4.66 -21.19
CA ASP A 63 7.92 -3.88 -22.43
C ASP A 63 6.55 -4.00 -23.16
N LYS A 64 5.93 -5.19 -23.16
CA LYS A 64 4.58 -5.40 -23.73
C LYS A 64 3.49 -4.66 -22.95
N LEU A 65 3.56 -4.66 -21.61
CA LEU A 65 2.59 -3.94 -20.78
C LEU A 65 2.71 -2.43 -20.95
N GLU A 66 3.94 -1.91 -21.05
CA GLU A 66 4.21 -0.51 -21.34
C GLU A 66 3.66 -0.11 -22.71
N GLU A 67 3.88 -0.93 -23.75
CA GLU A 67 3.33 -0.68 -25.10
C GLU A 67 1.80 -0.57 -25.09
N VAL A 68 1.10 -1.52 -24.46
CA VAL A 68 -0.36 -1.47 -24.33
C VAL A 68 -0.81 -0.24 -23.53
N PHE A 69 -0.10 0.11 -22.46
CA PHE A 69 -0.44 1.27 -21.64
C PHE A 69 -0.24 2.60 -22.38
N ASP A 70 0.88 2.76 -23.08
CA ASP A 70 1.23 3.98 -23.83
C ASP A 70 0.29 4.21 -25.01
N GLU A 71 -0.20 3.14 -25.64
CA GLU A 71 -1.21 3.20 -26.70
C GLU A 71 -2.64 3.43 -26.16
N GLY A 72 -2.83 3.42 -24.85
CA GLY A 72 -4.15 3.52 -24.22
C GLY A 72 -5.03 2.28 -24.46
N GLY A 73 -4.40 1.12 -24.55
CA GLY A 73 -5.06 -0.16 -24.80
C GLY A 73 -5.84 -0.70 -23.60
N THR A 74 -6.65 -1.72 -23.87
CA THR A 74 -7.56 -2.37 -22.92
C THR A 74 -7.06 -3.75 -22.53
N TYR A 75 -7.64 -4.32 -21.47
CA TYR A 75 -7.27 -5.64 -20.95
C TYR A 75 -7.43 -6.75 -21.99
N GLU A 76 -8.40 -6.64 -22.90
CA GLU A 76 -8.63 -7.62 -23.99
C GLU A 76 -7.49 -7.67 -25.01
N GLN A 77 -6.68 -6.61 -25.10
CA GLN A 77 -5.54 -6.51 -26.02
C GLN A 77 -4.26 -7.10 -25.42
N ILE A 78 -4.27 -7.45 -24.13
CA ILE A 78 -3.12 -8.03 -23.44
C ILE A 78 -2.93 -9.49 -23.89
N PRO A 79 -1.73 -9.86 -24.37
CA PRO A 79 -1.44 -11.24 -24.77
C PRO A 79 -1.62 -12.24 -23.62
N ALA A 80 -2.06 -13.46 -23.93
CA ALA A 80 -2.33 -14.49 -22.91
C ALA A 80 -1.11 -14.81 -22.04
N GLU A 81 0.10 -14.78 -22.60
CA GLU A 81 1.34 -14.98 -21.85
C GLU A 81 1.66 -13.85 -20.85
N VAL A 82 1.09 -12.66 -21.07
CA VAL A 82 1.21 -11.51 -20.16
C VAL A 82 0.13 -11.58 -19.07
N LEU A 83 -1.05 -12.11 -19.40
CA LEU A 83 -2.16 -12.28 -18.44
C LEU A 83 -1.80 -13.20 -17.26
N GLU A 84 -0.84 -14.12 -17.43
CA GLU A 84 -0.35 -14.97 -16.33
C GLU A 84 0.34 -14.18 -15.20
N TYR A 85 0.78 -12.95 -15.49
CA TYR A 85 1.43 -12.07 -14.52
C TYR A 85 0.46 -11.13 -13.80
N GLU A 86 -0.83 -11.18 -14.11
CA GLU A 86 -1.82 -10.36 -13.42
C GLU A 86 -1.87 -10.68 -11.93
N LEU A 87 -1.81 -9.64 -11.09
CA LEU A 87 -1.96 -9.79 -9.65
C LEU A 87 -3.43 -10.13 -9.33
N LYS A 88 -3.64 -11.22 -8.58
CA LYS A 88 -4.97 -11.66 -8.14
C LYS A 88 -5.16 -11.38 -6.64
N GLY A 89 -6.29 -10.77 -6.28
CA GLY A 89 -6.72 -10.57 -4.89
C GLY A 89 -5.83 -9.62 -4.07
N ASP A 90 -5.58 -9.98 -2.81
CA ASP A 90 -4.81 -9.22 -1.79
C ASP A 90 -3.33 -8.98 -2.12
N GLN A 91 -2.87 -9.44 -3.28
CA GLN A 91 -1.56 -9.05 -3.83
C GLN A 91 -1.53 -7.58 -4.22
N CYS A 92 -2.70 -6.96 -4.32
CA CYS A 92 -2.90 -5.53 -4.25
C CYS A 92 -2.69 -5.05 -2.81
N LEU A 93 -1.44 -4.95 -2.34
CA LEU A 93 -1.12 -4.27 -1.08
C LEU A 93 -1.37 -2.76 -1.25
N CYS A 94 -2.64 -2.37 -1.34
CA CYS A 94 -3.09 -1.12 -0.79
C CYS A 94 -3.21 -1.41 0.70
N ASP A 95 -2.39 -0.80 1.54
CA ASP A 95 -2.63 -0.74 2.99
C ASP A 95 -3.96 0.01 3.21
N GLU A 96 -5.08 -0.66 2.97
CA GLU A 96 -6.37 -0.28 3.52
C GLU A 96 -6.46 -1.08 4.82
N GLU A 97 -6.12 -0.41 5.93
CA GLU A 97 -6.46 -0.88 7.26
C GLU A 97 -7.99 -1.02 7.32
N GLU A 98 -8.52 -2.21 7.01
CA GLU A 98 -9.88 -2.58 7.38
C GLU A 98 -9.90 -2.69 8.91
N GLU A 99 -10.35 -1.62 9.58
CA GLU A 99 -10.81 -1.69 10.97
C GLU A 99 -12.06 -2.61 10.99
N GLU A 100 -11.85 -3.90 11.26
CA GLU A 100 -12.92 -4.80 11.67
C GLU A 100 -13.42 -4.33 13.05
N GLU A 101 -14.55 -3.62 13.10
CA GLU A 101 -15.31 -3.47 14.34
C GLU A 101 -15.98 -4.83 14.66
N GLU A 102 -15.30 -5.62 15.50
CA GLU A 102 -15.92 -6.71 16.25
C GLU A 102 -16.97 -6.15 17.23
N GLU A 103 -18.25 -6.16 16.85
CA GLU A 103 -19.33 -6.11 17.84
C GLU A 103 -19.61 -7.53 18.36
N GLU A 104 -18.85 -7.96 19.37
CA GLU A 104 -19.16 -9.11 20.22
C GLU A 104 -19.93 -8.67 21.49
N GLU A 105 -21.19 -9.08 21.54
CA GLU A 105 -21.90 -9.72 22.65
C GLU A 105 -22.44 -8.92 23.88
N GLY A 106 -23.74 -9.19 24.17
CA GLY A 106 -24.30 -9.29 25.52
C GLY A 106 -25.23 -8.13 25.93
N VAL A 107 -26.39 -8.30 26.60
CA VAL A 107 -26.99 -9.40 27.34
C VAL A 107 -28.49 -9.09 27.47
N GLY A 108 -29.37 -10.10 27.47
CA GLY A 108 -30.82 -9.92 27.36
C GLY A 108 -31.59 -9.37 28.57
N ALA A 109 -32.90 -9.18 28.38
CA ALA A 109 -33.90 -9.24 29.45
C ALA A 109 -35.29 -9.52 28.87
N VAL A 110 -35.87 -10.60 29.37
CA VAL A 110 -37.26 -11.06 29.31
C VAL A 110 -38.31 -9.97 29.54
N VAL A 111 -39.37 -9.92 28.74
CA VAL A 111 -40.77 -9.77 29.21
C VAL A 111 -41.72 -10.39 28.18
N GLY A 112 -42.22 -11.59 28.46
CA GLY A 112 -43.42 -12.14 27.82
C GLY A 112 -44.57 -12.04 28.81
N MET A 113 -45.66 -11.39 28.42
CA MET A 113 -46.93 -11.36 29.16
C MET A 113 -47.76 -12.60 28.86
#